data_AF-A0A915BC93-F1
#
_entry.id   AF-A0A915BC93-F1
#
_cell.length_a   1.000
_cell.length_b   1.000
_cell.length_c   1.000
_cell.angle_alpha   90.00
_cell.angle_beta   90.00
_cell.angle_gamma   90.00
#
_symmetry.space_group_name_H-M   'P 1'
#
loop_
_entity.id
_entity.type
_entity.pdbx_description
1 polymer ?
#
loop_
_entity_poly.entity_id
_entity_poly.type
_entity_poly.pdbx_seq_one_letter_code
_entity_poly.pdbx_strand_id
1 'polypeptide(L)'
;PYLQIANCLPPIKMIPDTQFRHYNYTVEFEDEIALDLFIQEKGFRRVNERQRNGIIKINYVCKEFWQKDIRCTHKLCVIRRGGILSAKTTDGGMPHDHTRRPLSVLNFDEKNRSQSTSCDPEKIESQLHEIIRHSTPDLLAKLKEAYEKRKREQEKIALKLFTKMSSEKQKSILSTYGCFDD
;
A
#
# COMPACT_ATOMS: atom_id res chain seq x y z
N PRO A 1 18.19 -9.45 12.38
CA PRO A 1 17.62 -10.82 12.45
C PRO A 1 16.10 -10.79 12.22
N TYR A 2 15.69 -10.90 10.94
CA TYR A 2 14.29 -10.83 10.52
C TYR A 2 13.60 -12.17 10.74
N LEU A 3 12.60 -12.20 11.61
CA LEU A 3 11.72 -13.35 11.80
C LEU A 3 10.63 -13.37 10.73
N GLN A 4 10.64 -14.44 9.93
CA GLN A 4 9.58 -14.87 9.04
C GLN A 4 8.27 -15.02 9.83
N ILE A 5 7.31 -14.14 9.57
CA ILE A 5 5.89 -14.39 9.87
C ILE A 5 5.29 -15.00 8.61
N ALA A 6 5.65 -16.25 8.33
CA ALA A 6 5.01 -17.05 7.29
C ALA A 6 3.96 -17.92 7.97
N ASN A 7 2.73 -17.41 8.04
CA ASN A 7 1.48 -18.19 8.13
C ASN A 7 0.31 -17.22 7.94
N CYS A 8 0.26 -16.59 6.77
CA CYS A 8 -0.93 -15.88 6.30
C CYS A 8 -1.84 -16.91 5.64
N LEU A 9 -3.14 -16.86 5.96
CA LEU A 9 -4.17 -17.66 5.29
C LEU A 9 -3.99 -17.50 3.76
N PRO A 10 -3.84 -18.60 3.01
CA PRO A 10 -3.69 -18.52 1.57
C PRO A 10 -4.98 -17.96 0.96
N PRO A 11 -4.89 -17.28 -0.20
CA PRO A 11 -6.08 -16.98 -0.99
C PRO A 11 -6.86 -18.28 -1.23
N ILE A 12 -8.21 -18.21 -1.15
CA ILE A 12 -9.08 -19.39 -1.21
C ILE A 12 -8.74 -20.23 -2.44
N LYS A 13 -8.58 -19.57 -3.59
CA LYS A 13 -8.10 -20.15 -4.84
C LYS A 13 -7.35 -19.09 -5.65
N MET A 14 -6.26 -19.52 -6.28
CA MET A 14 -5.57 -18.75 -7.31
C MET A 14 -5.64 -19.54 -8.62
N ILE A 15 -6.27 -18.96 -9.64
CA ILE A 15 -6.59 -19.66 -10.89
C ILE A 15 -5.97 -18.88 -12.05
N PRO A 16 -5.18 -19.51 -12.94
CA PRO A 16 -4.73 -18.89 -14.17
C PRO A 16 -5.92 -18.43 -15.02
N ASP A 17 -5.93 -17.16 -15.42
CA ASP A 17 -6.96 -16.57 -16.29
C ASP A 17 -6.44 -16.54 -17.73
N THR A 18 -6.96 -17.41 -18.59
CA THR A 18 -6.53 -17.54 -20.00
C THR A 18 -7.15 -16.48 -20.92
N GLN A 19 -8.07 -15.64 -20.43
CA GLN A 19 -8.86 -14.74 -21.27
C GLN A 19 -8.30 -13.31 -21.40
N PHE A 20 -7.38 -12.86 -20.52
CA PHE A 20 -6.90 -11.47 -20.50
C PHE A 20 -5.38 -11.35 -20.63
N ARG A 21 -4.90 -10.68 -21.69
CA ARG A 21 -3.46 -10.47 -21.97
C ARG A 21 -2.68 -9.62 -20.93
N HIS A 22 -3.36 -9.07 -19.93
CA HIS A 22 -2.76 -8.18 -18.92
C HIS A 22 -3.00 -8.64 -17.48
N TYR A 23 -3.87 -9.61 -17.22
CA TYR A 23 -4.14 -10.15 -15.90
C TYR A 23 -4.24 -11.66 -16.05
N ASN A 24 -3.22 -12.35 -15.54
CA ASN A 24 -3.03 -13.77 -15.83
C ASN A 24 -3.56 -14.66 -14.70
N TYR A 25 -4.04 -14.07 -13.61
CA TYR A 25 -4.53 -14.80 -12.43
C TYR A 25 -5.78 -14.14 -11.84
N THR A 26 -6.70 -14.99 -11.38
CA THR A 26 -7.84 -14.62 -10.55
C THR A 26 -7.64 -15.17 -9.14
N VAL A 27 -7.94 -14.33 -8.15
CA VAL A 27 -7.82 -14.62 -6.72
C VAL A 27 -9.16 -14.35 -6.07
N GLU A 28 -9.65 -15.28 -5.25
CA GLU A 28 -10.89 -15.12 -4.47
C GLU A 28 -10.57 -14.96 -2.98
N PHE A 29 -11.28 -14.05 -2.32
CA PHE A 29 -11.12 -13.73 -0.92
C PHE A 29 -12.39 -14.05 -0.14
N GLU A 30 -12.22 -14.56 1.08
CA GLU A 30 -13.33 -14.89 1.98
C GLU A 30 -14.03 -13.62 2.46
N ASP A 31 -13.24 -12.63 2.85
CA ASP A 31 -13.71 -11.40 3.45
C ASP A 31 -12.80 -10.20 3.10
N GLU A 32 -13.20 -9.02 3.57
CA GLU A 32 -12.45 -7.79 3.34
C GLU A 32 -11.09 -7.80 4.06
N ILE A 33 -10.98 -8.54 5.16
CA ILE A 33 -9.76 -8.62 5.98
C ILE A 33 -8.67 -9.39 5.22
N ALA A 34 -9.01 -10.53 4.62
CA ALA A 34 -8.11 -11.33 3.80
C ALA A 34 -7.61 -10.53 2.58
N LEU A 35 -8.50 -9.74 1.97
CA LEU A 35 -8.12 -8.84 0.88
C LEU A 35 -7.14 -7.75 1.35
N ASP A 36 -7.41 -7.08 2.47
CA ASP A 36 -6.56 -6.01 2.99
C ASP A 36 -5.18 -6.53 3.38
N LEU A 37 -5.10 -7.70 4.01
CA LEU A 37 -3.84 -8.37 4.33
C LEU A 37 -3.05 -8.69 3.05
N PHE A 38 -3.71 -9.22 2.02
CA PHE A 38 -3.09 -9.50 0.74
C PHE A 38 -2.52 -8.23 0.08
N ILE A 39 -3.29 -7.14 0.05
CA ILE A 39 -2.85 -5.85 -0.50
C ILE A 39 -1.60 -5.33 0.24
N GLN A 40 -1.59 -5.41 1.57
CA GLN A 40 -0.48 -4.94 2.39
C GLN A 40 0.78 -5.80 2.21
N GLU A 41 0.64 -7.12 2.34
CA GLU A 41 1.76 -8.07 2.24
C GLU A 41 2.40 -8.02 0.85
N LYS A 42 1.58 -7.95 -0.21
CA LYS A 42 2.04 -7.94 -1.59
C LYS A 42 2.44 -6.57 -2.11
N GLY A 43 2.29 -5.52 -1.28
CA GLY A 43 2.81 -4.19 -1.58
C GLY A 43 2.04 -3.44 -2.65
N PHE A 44 0.71 -3.53 -2.64
CA PHE A 44 -0.16 -2.81 -3.56
C PHE A 44 -0.61 -1.45 -3.02
N ARG A 45 -0.76 -0.47 -3.91
CA ARG A 45 -1.27 0.87 -3.63
C ARG A 45 -2.51 1.15 -4.48
N ARG A 46 -3.58 1.59 -3.83
CA ARG A 46 -4.85 1.93 -4.47
C ARG A 46 -4.68 3.15 -5.39
N VAL A 47 -5.23 3.06 -6.59
CA VAL A 47 -5.18 4.12 -7.61
C VAL A 47 -6.54 4.76 -7.81
N ASN A 48 -7.58 3.94 -7.98
CA ASN A 48 -8.92 4.45 -8.19
C ASN A 48 -9.99 3.43 -7.76
N GLU A 49 -11.21 3.92 -7.64
CA GLU A 49 -12.41 3.13 -7.42
C GLU A 49 -13.50 3.59 -8.38
N ARG A 50 -14.29 2.65 -8.89
CA ARG A 50 -15.44 2.92 -9.74
C ARG A 50 -16.60 2.02 -9.32
N GLN A 51 -17.79 2.58 -9.24
CA GLN A 51 -19.02 1.83 -8.98
C GLN A 51 -19.93 1.89 -10.21
N ARG A 52 -20.43 0.74 -10.65
CA ARG A 52 -21.40 0.64 -11.76
C ARG A 52 -22.32 -0.55 -11.55
N ASN A 53 -23.64 -0.34 -11.63
CA ASN A 53 -24.66 -1.39 -11.53
C ASN A 53 -24.48 -2.32 -10.32
N GLY A 54 -24.19 -1.75 -9.13
CA GLY A 54 -23.97 -2.52 -7.90
C GLY A 54 -22.63 -3.27 -7.84
N ILE A 55 -21.76 -3.13 -8.83
CA ILE A 55 -20.40 -3.69 -8.85
C ILE A 55 -19.41 -2.57 -8.50
N ILE A 56 -18.58 -2.80 -7.50
CA ILE A 56 -17.47 -1.90 -7.14
C ILE A 56 -16.19 -2.50 -7.69
N LYS A 57 -15.45 -1.72 -8.49
CA LYS A 57 -14.15 -2.08 -9.05
C LYS A 57 -13.07 -1.17 -8.49
N ILE A 58 -12.07 -1.73 -7.82
CA ILE A 58 -10.97 -1.00 -7.21
C ILE A 58 -9.67 -1.42 -7.89
N ASN A 59 -8.92 -0.45 -8.41
CA ASN A 59 -7.65 -0.75 -9.09
C ASN A 59 -6.46 -0.33 -8.21
N TYR A 60 -5.46 -1.19 -8.21
CA TYR A 60 -4.22 -1.06 -7.46
C TYR A 60 -3.02 -1.29 -8.40
N VAL A 61 -1.90 -0.66 -8.06
CA VAL A 61 -0.59 -0.85 -8.71
C VAL A 61 0.45 -1.16 -7.64
N CYS A 62 1.62 -1.66 -8.03
CA CYS A 62 2.75 -1.80 -7.10
C CYS A 62 3.05 -0.48 -6.36
N LYS A 63 3.43 -0.56 -5.09
CA LYS A 63 3.84 0.59 -4.26
C LYS A 63 4.95 1.43 -4.90
N GLU A 64 5.84 0.80 -5.67
CA GLU A 64 7.00 1.44 -6.31
C GLU A 64 6.71 1.89 -7.75
N PHE A 65 5.48 1.68 -8.26
CA PHE A 65 5.07 2.00 -9.64
C PHE A 65 5.35 3.46 -10.06
N TRP A 66 5.35 4.39 -9.11
CA TRP A 66 5.54 5.82 -9.37
C TRP A 66 7.01 6.28 -9.24
N GLN A 67 7.94 5.39 -8.93
CA GLN A 67 9.37 5.71 -8.92
C GLN A 67 9.88 5.85 -10.36
N LYS A 68 10.61 6.94 -10.66
CA LYS A 68 11.01 7.30 -12.03
C LYS A 68 11.94 6.28 -12.68
N ASP A 69 12.72 5.58 -11.88
CA ASP A 69 13.70 4.57 -12.25
C ASP A 69 13.12 3.14 -12.33
N ILE A 70 11.83 2.98 -12.02
CA ILE A 70 11.14 1.68 -11.96
C ILE A 70 10.03 1.64 -13.01
N ARG A 71 10.09 0.63 -13.89
CA ARG A 71 8.99 0.26 -14.79
C ARG A 71 8.33 -1.01 -14.29
N CYS A 72 7.37 -0.85 -13.39
CA CYS A 72 6.62 -1.96 -12.83
C CYS A 72 5.30 -2.18 -13.62
N THR A 73 5.05 -3.41 -14.06
CA THR A 73 3.78 -3.79 -14.71
C THR A 73 2.77 -4.38 -13.73
N HIS A 74 3.15 -4.51 -12.46
CA HIS A 74 2.40 -5.26 -11.47
C HIS A 74 1.14 -4.50 -11.00
N LYS A 75 -0.02 -5.12 -11.23
CA LYS A 75 -1.35 -4.53 -11.08
C LYS A 75 -2.31 -5.52 -10.44
N LEU A 76 -3.22 -4.99 -9.64
CA LEU A 76 -4.31 -5.74 -9.01
C LEU A 76 -5.63 -5.00 -9.23
N CYS A 77 -6.68 -5.74 -9.57
CA CYS A 77 -8.00 -5.21 -9.82
C CYS A 77 -9.02 -6.00 -9.00
N VAL A 78 -9.54 -5.41 -7.93
CA VAL A 78 -10.56 -5.99 -7.07
C VAL A 78 -11.95 -5.69 -7.62
N ILE A 79 -12.82 -6.69 -7.60
CA ILE A 79 -14.23 -6.63 -7.98
C ILE A 79 -15.04 -7.10 -6.78
N ARG A 80 -15.90 -6.22 -6.25
CA ARG A 80 -16.87 -6.52 -5.20
C ARG A 80 -18.26 -6.56 -5.82
N ARG A 81 -18.92 -7.71 -5.73
CA ARG A 81 -20.29 -7.92 -6.25
C ARG A 81 -21.05 -8.89 -5.36
N GLY A 82 -22.15 -8.44 -4.76
CA GLY A 82 -23.10 -9.32 -4.04
C GLY A 82 -22.45 -10.13 -2.91
N GLY A 83 -21.52 -9.54 -2.16
CA GLY A 83 -20.79 -10.23 -1.07
C GLY A 83 -19.55 -11.01 -1.54
N ILE A 84 -19.38 -11.24 -2.84
CA ILE A 84 -18.20 -11.91 -3.40
C ILE A 84 -17.09 -10.90 -3.62
N LEU A 85 -15.88 -11.23 -3.15
CA LEU A 85 -14.65 -10.49 -3.35
C LEU A 85 -13.70 -11.30 -4.23
N SER A 86 -13.53 -10.86 -5.47
CA SER A 86 -12.54 -11.43 -6.38
C SER A 86 -11.56 -10.36 -6.83
N ALA A 87 -10.33 -10.74 -7.14
CA ALA A 87 -9.37 -9.86 -7.75
C ALA A 87 -8.68 -10.51 -8.93
N LYS A 88 -8.30 -9.69 -9.88
CA LYS A 88 -7.46 -10.06 -11.01
C LYS A 88 -6.09 -9.44 -10.84
N THR A 89 -5.03 -10.22 -10.98
CA THR A 89 -3.66 -9.78 -10.76
C THR A 89 -2.73 -10.23 -11.89
N THR A 90 -1.71 -9.41 -12.12
CA THR A 90 -0.51 -9.83 -12.86
C THR A 90 0.36 -10.72 -11.97
N ASP A 91 1.03 -11.71 -12.54
CA ASP A 91 2.10 -12.48 -11.88
C ASP A 91 1.68 -13.11 -10.54
N GLY A 92 0.43 -13.57 -10.43
CA GLY A 92 -0.13 -14.16 -9.21
C GLY A 92 -0.25 -13.18 -8.03
N GLY A 93 0.04 -11.89 -8.24
CA GLY A 93 0.12 -10.91 -7.16
C GLY A 93 1.31 -11.16 -6.23
N MET A 94 2.32 -11.89 -6.71
CA MET A 94 3.49 -12.20 -5.91
C MET A 94 4.39 -10.97 -5.76
N PRO A 95 5.06 -10.80 -4.60
CA PRO A 95 6.08 -9.78 -4.47
C PRO A 95 7.14 -10.02 -5.55
N HIS A 96 7.60 -8.95 -6.17
CA HIS A 96 8.57 -8.98 -7.25
C HIS A 96 9.64 -7.93 -7.00
N ASP A 97 10.83 -8.18 -7.53
CA ASP A 97 11.94 -7.25 -7.44
C ASP A 97 11.89 -6.26 -8.60
N HIS A 98 12.24 -5.01 -8.29
CA HIS A 98 12.37 -3.98 -9.31
C HIS A 98 13.83 -3.84 -9.72
N THR A 99 14.11 -4.08 -11.00
CA THR A 99 15.40 -3.67 -11.57
C THR A 99 15.38 -2.15 -11.73
N ARG A 100 16.07 -1.45 -10.83
CA ARG A 100 16.28 0.00 -10.95
C ARG A 100 17.15 0.25 -12.17
N ARG A 101 16.65 1.04 -13.13
CA ARG A 101 17.48 1.46 -14.25
C ARG A 101 18.54 2.45 -13.73
N PRO A 102 19.82 2.31 -14.12
CA PRO A 102 20.83 3.32 -13.83
C PRO A 102 20.36 4.68 -14.33
N LEU A 103 20.44 5.70 -13.46
CA LEU A 103 20.00 7.07 -13.75
C LEU A 103 20.66 7.66 -15.02
N SER A 104 21.81 7.13 -15.44
CA SER A 104 22.54 7.52 -16.65
C SER A 104 21.80 7.27 -17.97
N VAL A 105 20.73 6.47 -17.98
CA VAL A 105 19.95 6.15 -19.21
C VAL A 105 18.62 6.93 -19.28
N LEU A 106 18.32 7.80 -18.31
CA LEU A 106 17.06 8.57 -18.28
C LEU A 106 17.06 9.84 -19.15
N ASN A 107 18.16 10.14 -19.84
CA ASN A 107 18.34 11.38 -20.63
C ASN A 107 17.65 11.38 -22.02
N PHE A 108 16.64 10.55 -22.28
CA PHE A 108 15.99 10.51 -23.60
C PHE A 108 14.58 11.10 -23.70
N ASP A 109 13.99 11.59 -22.60
CA ASP A 109 12.65 12.22 -22.65
C ASP A 109 12.55 13.47 -21.75
N GLU A 110 13.58 14.33 -21.74
CA GLU A 110 13.58 15.60 -20.99
C GLU A 110 12.64 16.68 -21.54
N LYS A 111 11.86 16.42 -22.60
CA LYS A 111 11.02 17.48 -23.18
C LYS A 111 9.65 17.68 -22.53
N ASN A 112 9.19 16.80 -21.63
CA ASN A 112 7.84 16.89 -21.06
C ASN A 112 7.70 16.32 -19.64
N ARG A 113 8.39 16.86 -18.63
CA ARG A 113 7.80 17.04 -17.27
C ARG A 113 8.74 17.78 -16.31
N SER A 114 8.48 19.07 -16.17
CA SER A 114 9.01 19.89 -15.09
C SER A 114 8.48 19.40 -13.74
N GLN A 115 9.34 18.73 -12.97
CA GLN A 115 9.58 18.87 -11.53
C GLN A 115 10.11 17.54 -10.97
N SER A 116 11.39 17.58 -10.64
CA SER A 116 12.13 16.49 -10.02
C SER A 116 11.91 16.52 -8.52
N THR A 117 11.34 15.45 -7.96
CA THR A 117 11.38 15.17 -6.53
C THR A 117 12.77 14.59 -6.22
N SER A 118 13.63 15.40 -5.60
CA SER A 118 14.94 14.96 -5.12
C SER A 118 14.79 14.09 -3.86
N CYS A 119 15.56 13.01 -3.74
CA CYS A 119 15.67 12.18 -2.53
C CYS A 119 16.47 12.84 -1.40
N ASP A 120 16.57 14.16 -1.39
CA ASP A 120 17.32 14.92 -0.40
C ASP A 120 16.37 15.35 0.73
N PRO A 121 16.55 14.86 1.97
CA PRO A 121 15.63 15.12 3.08
C PRO A 121 15.47 16.62 3.40
N GLU A 122 16.54 17.42 3.31
CA GLU A 122 16.49 18.86 3.59
C GLU A 122 15.69 19.61 2.51
N LYS A 123 15.79 19.13 1.26
CA LYS A 123 15.06 19.68 0.12
C LYS A 123 13.59 19.28 0.16
N ILE A 124 13.26 18.08 0.65
CA ILE A 124 11.88 17.64 0.89
C ILE A 124 11.24 18.47 2.01
N GLU A 125 11.96 18.68 3.11
CA GLU A 125 11.49 19.51 4.23
C GLU A 125 11.22 20.96 3.77
N SER A 126 12.13 21.53 2.99
CA SER A 126 11.94 22.86 2.39
C SER A 126 10.71 22.94 1.48
N GLN A 127 10.49 21.93 0.62
CA GLN A 127 9.30 21.84 -0.23
C GLN A 127 8.00 21.69 0.57
N LEU A 128 8.02 20.92 1.66
CA LEU A 128 6.88 20.77 2.56
C LEU A 128 6.56 22.10 3.27
N HIS A 129 7.57 22.80 3.76
CA HIS A 129 7.40 24.12 4.36
C HIS A 129 6.81 25.14 3.39
N GLU A 130 7.22 25.11 2.12
CA GLU A 130 6.67 25.96 1.07
C GLU A 130 5.21 25.63 0.76
N ILE A 131 4.87 24.34 0.61
CA ILE A 131 3.49 23.89 0.41
C ILE A 131 2.59 24.32 1.59
N ILE A 132 3.06 24.15 2.83
CA ILE A 132 2.31 24.54 4.02
C ILE A 132 2.12 26.06 4.06
N ARG A 133 3.15 26.84 3.72
CA ARG A 133 3.09 28.31 3.71
C ARG A 133 2.09 28.86 2.69
N HIS A 134 1.92 28.17 1.56
CA HIS A 134 1.00 28.57 0.49
C HIS A 134 -0.37 27.88 0.55
N SER A 135 -0.58 26.97 1.51
CA SER A 135 -1.87 26.31 1.71
C SER A 135 -2.83 27.20 2.49
N THR A 136 -4.13 27.12 2.16
CA THR A 136 -5.14 27.86 2.92
C THR A 136 -5.30 27.30 4.33
N PRO A 137 -5.60 28.14 5.34
CA PRO A 137 -5.81 27.68 6.72
C PRO A 137 -6.88 26.57 6.83
N ASP A 138 -7.96 26.68 6.05
CA ASP A 138 -9.03 25.69 6.03
C ASP A 138 -8.60 24.33 5.47
N LEU A 139 -7.72 24.32 4.46
CA LEU A 139 -7.15 23.09 3.92
C LEU A 139 -6.21 22.43 4.93
N LEU A 140 -5.36 23.22 5.59
CA LEU A 140 -4.47 22.73 6.65
C LEU A 140 -5.25 22.15 7.83
N ALA A 141 -6.34 22.81 8.25
CA ALA A 141 -7.21 22.31 9.30
C ALA A 141 -7.82 20.95 8.94
N LYS A 142 -8.35 20.80 7.72
CA LYS A 142 -8.90 19.53 7.22
C LYS A 142 -7.85 18.43 7.13
N LEU A 143 -6.65 18.74 6.66
CA LEU A 143 -5.54 17.78 6.59
C LEU A 143 -5.11 17.32 7.99
N LYS A 144 -5.01 18.26 8.94
CA LYS A 144 -4.71 17.95 10.34
C LYS A 144 -5.79 17.06 10.96
N GLU A 145 -7.06 17.38 10.75
CA GLU A 145 -8.18 16.58 11.24
C GLU A 145 -8.16 15.16 10.64
N ALA A 146 -7.93 15.04 9.33
CA ALA A 146 -7.83 13.76 8.65
C ALA A 146 -6.65 12.92 9.17
N TYR A 147 -5.51 13.56 9.43
CA TYR A 147 -4.35 12.91 10.02
C TYR A 147 -4.65 12.39 11.44
N GLU A 148 -5.20 13.24 12.32
CA GLU A 148 -5.53 12.85 13.70
C GLU A 148 -6.61 11.77 13.75
N LYS A 149 -7.58 11.80 12.84
CA LYS A 149 -8.57 10.72 12.72
C LYS A 149 -7.90 9.40 12.33
N ARG A 150 -7.04 9.42 11.30
CA ARG A 150 -6.31 8.23 10.84
C ARG A 150 -5.38 7.67 11.92
N LYS A 151 -4.68 8.55 12.65
CA LYS A 151 -3.82 8.18 13.78
C LYS A 151 -4.62 7.45 14.85
N ARG A 152 -5.75 7.99 15.29
CA ARG A 152 -6.64 7.34 16.28
C ARG A 152 -7.17 5.99 15.80
N GLU A 153 -7.52 5.86 14.52
CA GLU A 153 -7.93 4.58 13.95
C GLU A 153 -6.81 3.54 13.96
N GLN A 154 -5.58 3.94 13.60
CA GLN A 154 -4.40 3.09 13.66
C GLN A 154 -4.07 2.66 15.09
N GLU A 155 -4.10 3.58 16.05
CA GLU A 155 -3.90 3.28 17.47
C GLU A 155 -4.96 2.31 18.00
N LYS A 156 -6.23 2.49 17.61
CA LYS A 156 -7.32 1.58 17.99
C LYS A 156 -7.12 0.18 17.42
N ILE A 157 -6.65 0.07 16.18
CA ILE A 157 -6.32 -1.22 15.55
C ILE A 157 -5.12 -1.85 16.26
N ALA A 158 -4.07 -1.08 16.52
CA ALA A 158 -2.88 -1.54 17.24
C ALA A 158 -3.22 -2.03 18.65
N LEU A 159 -4.06 -1.31 19.40
CA LEU A 159 -4.54 -1.72 20.72
C LEU A 159 -5.36 -3.01 20.65
N LYS A 160 -6.29 -3.13 19.70
CA LYS A 160 -7.05 -4.38 19.50
C LYS A 160 -6.13 -5.56 19.20
N LEU A 161 -5.13 -5.37 18.33
CA LEU A 161 -4.14 -6.39 18.01
C LEU A 161 -3.32 -6.75 19.24
N PHE A 162 -2.84 -5.75 19.97
CA PHE A 162 -2.06 -5.92 21.19
C PHE A 162 -2.84 -6.73 22.23
N THR A 163 -4.09 -6.37 22.52
CA THR A 163 -4.95 -7.08 23.49
C THR A 163 -5.26 -8.53 23.10
N LYS A 164 -5.26 -8.86 21.80
CA LYS A 164 -5.48 -10.23 21.29
C LYS A 164 -4.22 -11.11 21.33
N MET A 165 -3.04 -10.53 21.55
CA MET A 165 -1.80 -11.30 21.68
C MET A 165 -1.70 -12.01 23.03
N SER A 166 -0.88 -13.07 23.10
CA SER A 166 -0.57 -13.72 24.38
C SER A 166 0.18 -12.79 25.32
N SER A 167 0.02 -13.00 26.62
CA SER A 167 0.68 -12.19 27.66
C SER A 167 2.21 -12.14 27.50
N GLU A 168 2.83 -13.25 27.09
CA GLU A 168 4.27 -13.34 26.81
C GLU A 168 4.70 -12.43 25.64
N LYS A 169 3.88 -12.39 24.58
CA LYS A 169 4.17 -11.57 23.40
C LYS A 169 3.90 -10.09 23.64
N GLN A 170 2.87 -9.76 24.43
CA GLN A 170 2.64 -8.41 24.92
C GLN A 170 3.82 -7.91 25.76
N LYS A 171 4.31 -8.73 26.71
CA LYS A 171 5.49 -8.41 27.52
C LYS A 171 6.75 -8.23 26.68
N SER A 172 6.97 -9.08 25.69
CA SER A 172 8.12 -8.96 24.77
C SER A 172 8.08 -7.70 23.92
N ILE A 173 6.91 -7.30 23.42
CA ILE A 173 6.75 -6.03 22.70
C ILE A 173 7.00 -4.86 23.65
N LEU A 174 6.36 -4.86 24.82
CA LEU A 174 6.58 -3.80 25.82
C LEU A 174 8.01 -3.76 26.34
N SER A 175 8.75 -4.87 26.39
CA SER A 175 10.17 -4.86 26.76
C SER A 175 11.08 -4.37 25.63
N THR A 176 10.64 -4.51 24.38
CA THR A 176 11.37 -4.00 23.20
C THR A 176 11.21 -2.49 23.05
N TYR A 177 10.07 -1.96 23.51
CA TYR A 177 9.69 -0.55 23.34
C TYR A 177 9.53 0.23 24.66
N GLY A 178 9.67 -0.40 25.83
CA GLY A 178 9.70 0.24 27.15
C GLY A 178 11.14 0.60 27.52
N CYS A 179 11.47 1.85 27.85
CA CYS A 179 11.05 2.57 29.06
C CYS A 179 11.12 1.67 30.30
N PHE A 180 12.32 1.17 30.58
CA PHE A 180 12.82 1.00 31.94
C PHE A 180 13.90 2.07 32.15
N ASP A 181 13.48 3.25 32.60
CA ASP A 181 14.35 4.07 33.44
C ASP A 181 13.61 4.13 34.78
N ASP A 182 14.22 3.53 35.80
CA ASP A 182 13.83 3.68 37.21
C ASP A 182 13.97 5.16 37.66
#